data_AF-A0A2V6GVL7-F1
#
_entry.id   AF-A0A2V6GVL7-F1
#
_cell.length_a   1.000
_cell.length_b   1.000
_cell.length_c   1.000
_cell.angle_alpha   90.00
_cell.angle_beta   90.00
_cell.angle_gamma   90.00
#
_symmetry.space_group_name_H-M   'P 1'
#
loop_
_entity.id
_entity.type
_entity.pdbx_description
1 polymer ?
#
loop_
_entity_poly.entity_id
_entity_poly.type
_entity_poly.pdbx_seq_one_letter_code
_entity_poly.pdbx_strand_id
1 'polypeptide(L)'
;MTVPNGPNDNATFQTSNQTIVSLSADTEVNGIIFNSGASLFEIINGTAITLTISGAGVTNSSGITQTFFISGHMAFTNASRAGDLTSFDNVHGTVTFSNSASAGSATFISYPDSIMSFSNWASAGSATFTSYPGSIMSFSNSSTAESVNVTLLRRNGPKGAAAQALFVNSSSAANALFTINGGALLQFSNTSSAGASTLITNGGVGGEGPGLTVFAGNSAAMTATLIANSASSMDQAGRIIFRDNATGDMASVKVFGNGSLDISEHAAPGVAVGSIEGDGYVFLGGKRLIIGGNDTSQTFSGHVQDGGLQSDLGGSLVKTGTGTLVFADSNTYSGGTTIDSGTLRASLDHALGGSPQNGGYVSVGPDATLTLDSGATNDYIANAVSLCVVTGSTVNLNFSGNPDRLRSLILDGVTQPPGLYGGAVSGAPNQLPQFAGPGQILATTKAVSRKVHGAAGSFDVDLPLTDPPGIECRSGGGSGGDYQLVVTFFNPVTFTNAAVTAGT
;
A
#
# COMPACT_ATOMS: atom_id res chain seq x y z
N MET A 1 -32.80 49.86 -4.84
CA MET A 1 -31.83 48.95 -5.48
C MET A 1 -32.49 47.60 -5.58
N THR A 2 -32.44 46.96 -6.74
CA THR A 2 -32.82 45.55 -6.88
C THR A 2 -31.79 44.71 -6.13
N VAL A 3 -32.25 43.68 -5.43
CA VAL A 3 -31.35 42.68 -4.82
C VAL A 3 -30.60 42.01 -5.99
N PRO A 4 -29.25 41.97 -5.97
CA PRO A 4 -28.46 41.29 -6.99
C PRO A 4 -28.99 39.86 -7.21
N ASN A 5 -29.47 39.56 -8.41
CA ASN A 5 -30.02 38.25 -8.73
C ASN A 5 -29.98 38.00 -10.25
N GLY A 6 -28.77 37.71 -10.74
CA GLY A 6 -28.49 37.34 -12.11
C GLY A 6 -27.00 37.07 -12.35
N PRO A 7 -26.65 36.37 -13.44
CA PRO A 7 -25.27 35.95 -13.74
C PRO A 7 -24.30 37.11 -14.02
N ASN A 8 -24.82 38.34 -14.19
CA ASN A 8 -24.05 39.56 -14.41
C ASN A 8 -24.04 40.48 -13.19
N ASP A 9 -24.80 40.15 -12.14
CA ASP A 9 -24.98 41.02 -10.98
C ASP A 9 -23.87 40.77 -9.94
N ASN A 10 -23.36 41.84 -9.34
CA ASN A 10 -22.41 41.75 -8.22
C ASN A 10 -23.08 42.17 -6.91
N ALA A 11 -22.97 41.32 -5.89
CA ALA A 11 -23.32 41.69 -4.53
C ALA A 11 -22.12 42.36 -3.85
N THR A 12 -22.23 43.65 -3.53
CA THR A 12 -21.12 44.45 -2.97
C THR A 12 -21.38 44.82 -1.52
N PHE A 13 -20.38 44.58 -0.67
CA PHE A 13 -20.43 44.79 0.77
C PHE A 13 -19.38 45.82 1.19
N GLN A 14 -19.78 46.71 2.11
CA GLN A 14 -18.98 47.83 2.64
C GLN A 14 -19.14 47.91 4.16
N THR A 15 -18.73 49.01 4.79
CA THR A 15 -19.08 49.28 6.19
C THR A 15 -20.60 49.28 6.36
N SER A 16 -21.09 48.48 7.30
CA SER A 16 -22.52 48.34 7.58
C SER A 16 -22.76 48.15 9.08
N ASN A 17 -23.91 48.65 9.55
CA ASN A 17 -24.47 48.32 10.86
C ASN A 17 -25.35 47.05 10.83
N GLN A 18 -25.68 46.54 9.64
CA GLN A 18 -26.34 45.26 9.41
C GLN A 18 -25.34 44.30 8.78
N THR A 19 -24.86 43.36 9.57
CA THR A 19 -23.77 42.43 9.19
C THR A 19 -24.24 40.99 9.01
N ILE A 20 -25.45 40.66 9.48
CA ILE A 20 -26.08 39.37 9.25
C ILE A 20 -27.01 39.50 8.05
N VAL A 21 -26.75 38.71 7.00
CA VAL A 21 -27.48 38.76 5.74
C VAL A 21 -27.99 37.37 5.38
N SER A 22 -29.30 37.19 5.36
CA SER A 22 -29.95 35.93 4.98
C SER A 22 -30.55 36.03 3.59
N LEU A 23 -30.36 34.99 2.76
CA LEU A 23 -31.05 34.88 1.48
C LEU A 23 -32.51 34.48 1.70
N SER A 24 -33.43 35.11 0.98
CA SER A 24 -34.87 34.85 1.06
C SER A 24 -35.44 34.04 -0.12
N ALA A 25 -34.64 33.83 -1.15
CA ALA A 25 -34.99 33.10 -2.37
C ALA A 25 -33.72 32.63 -3.07
N ASP A 26 -33.87 31.70 -4.03
CA ASP A 26 -32.78 31.32 -4.92
C ASP A 26 -32.18 32.57 -5.59
N THR A 27 -30.86 32.66 -5.52
CA THR A 27 -30.11 33.85 -5.93
C THR A 27 -28.92 33.42 -6.78
N GLU A 28 -28.78 34.03 -7.94
CA GLU A 28 -27.56 33.93 -8.75
C GLU A 28 -26.81 35.26 -8.73
N VAL A 29 -25.49 35.21 -8.62
CA VAL A 29 -24.62 36.38 -8.77
C VAL A 29 -23.42 36.04 -9.64
N ASN A 30 -22.90 37.05 -10.35
CA ASN A 30 -21.59 36.98 -10.96
C ASN A 30 -20.51 36.83 -9.89
N GLY A 31 -20.57 37.68 -8.86
CA GLY A 31 -19.62 37.67 -7.77
C GLY A 31 -20.11 38.37 -6.51
N ILE A 32 -19.41 38.08 -5.42
CA ILE A 32 -19.61 38.70 -4.11
C ILE A 32 -18.33 39.47 -3.76
N ILE A 33 -18.45 40.78 -3.54
CA ILE A 33 -17.31 41.68 -3.39
C ILE A 33 -17.35 42.33 -2.01
N PHE A 34 -16.37 42.05 -1.17
CA PHE A 34 -16.15 42.77 0.09
C PHE A 34 -15.05 43.81 -0.11
N ASN A 35 -15.43 45.08 -0.10
CA ASN A 35 -14.48 46.18 -0.31
C ASN A 35 -13.51 46.34 0.87
N SER A 36 -12.41 47.06 0.63
CA SER A 36 -11.49 47.48 1.70
C SER A 36 -12.24 48.15 2.84
N GLY A 37 -12.00 47.67 4.07
CA GLY A 37 -12.66 48.18 5.28
C GLY A 37 -14.13 47.78 5.44
N ALA A 38 -14.66 46.83 4.65
CA ALA A 38 -15.99 46.29 4.88
C ALA A 38 -16.12 45.68 6.29
N SER A 39 -17.33 45.76 6.86
CA SER A 39 -17.64 45.10 8.14
C SER A 39 -17.44 43.58 8.04
N LEU A 40 -17.34 42.89 9.18
CA LEU A 40 -17.45 41.43 9.23
C LEU A 40 -18.89 41.05 8.91
N PHE A 41 -19.12 40.33 7.82
CA PHE A 41 -20.44 39.83 7.44
C PHE A 41 -20.57 38.33 7.71
N GLU A 42 -21.77 37.96 8.13
CA GLU A 42 -22.25 36.59 8.20
C GLU A 42 -23.34 36.44 7.13
N ILE A 43 -23.02 35.68 6.08
CA ILE A 43 -23.96 35.40 4.98
C ILE A 43 -24.61 34.05 5.20
N ILE A 44 -25.93 34.02 5.37
CA ILE A 44 -26.70 32.82 5.67
C ILE A 44 -27.42 32.35 4.41
N ASN A 45 -26.98 31.21 3.88
CA ASN A 45 -27.67 30.46 2.83
C ASN A 45 -28.56 29.38 3.48
N GLY A 46 -29.82 29.73 3.72
CA GLY A 46 -30.77 28.92 4.48
C GLY A 46 -31.18 27.62 3.77
N THR A 47 -31.87 26.74 4.50
CA THR A 47 -32.39 25.47 3.97
C THR A 47 -33.28 25.69 2.75
N ALA A 48 -33.17 24.81 1.75
CA ALA A 48 -33.92 24.87 0.50
C ALA A 48 -33.71 26.15 -0.35
N ILE A 49 -32.65 26.93 -0.06
CA ILE A 49 -32.21 28.05 -0.90
C ILE A 49 -30.95 27.66 -1.66
N THR A 50 -30.90 28.03 -2.93
CA THR A 50 -29.72 27.93 -3.78
C THR A 50 -29.05 29.29 -3.95
N LEU A 51 -27.77 29.39 -3.60
CA LEU A 51 -26.89 30.50 -3.97
C LEU A 51 -25.93 30.04 -5.06
N THR A 52 -26.11 30.55 -6.27
CA THR A 52 -25.21 30.29 -7.40
C THR A 52 -24.26 31.46 -7.60
N ILE A 53 -22.96 31.17 -7.69
CA ILE A 53 -21.91 32.11 -8.03
C ILE A 53 -21.31 31.64 -9.36
N SER A 54 -21.72 32.28 -10.46
CA SER A 54 -21.47 31.80 -11.83
C SER A 54 -20.41 32.58 -12.61
N GLY A 55 -19.89 33.66 -12.03
CA GLY A 55 -18.92 34.56 -12.65
C GLY A 55 -17.58 34.62 -11.94
N ALA A 56 -17.19 35.81 -11.48
CA ALA A 56 -15.90 36.09 -10.87
C ALA A 56 -15.63 35.31 -9.56
N GLY A 57 -16.68 34.93 -8.81
CA GLY A 57 -16.51 34.31 -7.50
C GLY A 57 -16.62 35.32 -6.34
N VAL A 58 -16.02 34.98 -5.21
CA VAL A 58 -15.92 35.87 -4.04
C VAL A 58 -14.58 36.59 -4.07
N THR A 59 -14.62 37.93 -4.01
CA THR A 59 -13.44 38.78 -3.88
C THR A 59 -13.50 39.47 -2.52
N ASN A 60 -12.57 39.15 -1.63
CA ASN A 60 -12.50 39.78 -0.32
C ASN A 60 -11.25 40.65 -0.21
N SER A 61 -11.44 41.97 -0.23
CA SER A 61 -10.41 42.97 0.01
C SER A 61 -10.56 43.65 1.37
N SER A 62 -11.45 43.18 2.24
CA SER A 62 -11.77 43.82 3.52
C SER A 62 -10.65 43.76 4.55
N GLY A 63 -9.72 42.80 4.41
CA GLY A 63 -8.65 42.54 5.38
C GLY A 63 -9.07 41.66 6.57
N ILE A 64 -10.31 41.18 6.60
CA ILE A 64 -10.85 40.28 7.62
C ILE A 64 -11.54 39.08 6.97
N THR A 65 -11.56 37.94 7.65
CA THR A 65 -12.23 36.73 7.14
C THR A 65 -13.74 36.91 7.15
N GLN A 66 -14.39 36.67 6.01
CA GLN A 66 -15.85 36.74 5.87
C GLN A 66 -16.45 35.34 6.00
N THR A 67 -17.63 35.21 6.63
CA THR A 67 -18.19 33.90 6.96
C THR A 67 -19.50 33.65 6.21
N PHE A 68 -19.61 32.46 5.63
CA PHE A 68 -20.82 31.94 5.00
C PHE A 68 -21.32 30.73 5.77
N PHE A 69 -22.58 30.76 6.21
CA PHE A 69 -23.26 29.61 6.81
C PHE A 69 -24.16 28.96 5.76
N ILE A 70 -23.90 27.69 5.43
CA ILE A 70 -24.62 26.97 4.38
C ILE A 70 -25.46 25.85 5.00
N SER A 71 -26.79 26.00 4.94
CA SER A 71 -27.76 24.92 5.19
C SER A 71 -28.59 24.58 3.96
N GLY A 72 -28.49 25.39 2.90
CA GLY A 72 -29.04 25.12 1.57
C GLY A 72 -28.01 24.57 0.59
N HIS A 73 -28.13 24.98 -0.68
CA HIS A 73 -27.18 24.66 -1.74
C HIS A 73 -26.36 25.90 -2.13
N MET A 74 -25.04 25.82 -2.13
CA MET A 74 -24.16 26.86 -2.65
C MET A 74 -23.35 26.30 -3.82
N ALA A 75 -23.46 26.91 -4.99
CA ALA A 75 -22.83 26.43 -6.22
C ALA A 75 -21.84 27.45 -6.77
N PHE A 76 -20.59 27.04 -6.92
CA PHE A 76 -19.57 27.71 -7.70
C PHE A 76 -19.48 27.05 -9.08
N THR A 77 -19.72 27.81 -10.13
CA THR A 77 -19.69 27.30 -11.52
C THR A 77 -18.71 28.07 -12.38
N ASN A 78 -18.48 27.59 -13.60
CA ASN A 78 -17.57 28.20 -14.59
C ASN A 78 -16.15 28.37 -14.04
N ALA A 79 -15.60 29.59 -14.00
CA ALA A 79 -14.25 29.87 -13.47
C ALA A 79 -14.30 30.60 -12.13
N SER A 80 -15.44 30.53 -11.41
CA SER A 80 -15.62 31.21 -10.14
C SER A 80 -14.69 30.65 -9.06
N ARG A 81 -14.30 31.53 -8.12
CA ARG A 81 -13.43 31.20 -7.00
C ARG A 81 -14.12 31.47 -5.67
N ALA A 82 -13.92 30.63 -4.66
CA ALA A 82 -14.42 30.89 -3.30
C ALA A 82 -13.70 32.05 -2.58
N GLY A 83 -12.63 32.56 -3.18
CA GLY A 83 -11.89 33.72 -2.71
C GLY A 83 -10.90 33.41 -1.60
N ASP A 84 -10.08 34.39 -1.27
CA ASP A 84 -9.18 34.36 -0.12
C ASP A 84 -9.87 35.02 1.09
N LEU A 85 -9.43 34.70 2.31
CA LEU A 85 -10.04 35.22 3.55
C LEU A 85 -11.56 35.00 3.61
N THR A 86 -12.03 33.83 3.23
CA THR A 86 -13.42 33.41 3.34
C THR A 86 -13.50 32.10 4.11
N SER A 87 -14.52 31.98 4.97
CA SER A 87 -14.88 30.75 5.68
C SER A 87 -16.26 30.30 5.26
N PHE A 88 -16.40 29.02 4.95
CA PHE A 88 -17.66 28.40 4.57
C PHE A 88 -17.99 27.28 5.56
N ASP A 89 -18.93 27.57 6.45
CA ASP A 89 -19.43 26.67 7.46
C ASP A 89 -20.65 25.93 6.90
N ASN A 90 -20.42 24.73 6.39
CA ASN A 90 -21.45 23.89 5.78
C ASN A 90 -22.18 23.07 6.85
N VAL A 91 -23.29 23.63 7.32
CA VAL A 91 -24.15 23.12 8.40
C VAL A 91 -25.34 22.38 7.79
N HIS A 92 -25.10 21.12 7.41
CA HIS A 92 -26.04 20.19 6.74
C HIS A 92 -26.42 20.56 5.28
N GLY A 93 -25.74 21.55 4.69
CA GLY A 93 -25.97 21.97 3.31
C GLY A 93 -25.11 21.22 2.28
N THR A 94 -25.19 21.69 1.04
CA THR A 94 -24.38 21.19 -0.08
C THR A 94 -23.59 22.33 -0.72
N VAL A 95 -22.27 22.18 -0.83
CA VAL A 95 -21.39 23.09 -1.55
C VAL A 95 -20.83 22.39 -2.79
N THR A 96 -21.03 22.96 -3.98
CA THR A 96 -20.54 22.38 -5.24
C THR A 96 -19.58 23.31 -5.96
N PHE A 97 -18.53 22.73 -6.53
CA PHE A 97 -17.65 23.34 -7.51
C PHE A 97 -17.75 22.54 -8.81
N SER A 98 -18.05 23.22 -9.91
CA SER A 98 -18.24 22.59 -11.22
C SER A 98 -17.52 23.36 -12.32
N ASN A 99 -17.38 22.72 -13.48
CA ASN A 99 -16.62 23.23 -14.63
C ASN A 99 -15.16 23.47 -14.24
N SER A 100 -14.66 24.71 -14.23
CA SER A 100 -13.30 25.07 -13.83
C SER A 100 -13.26 25.85 -12.51
N ALA A 101 -14.32 25.76 -11.69
CA ALA A 101 -14.44 26.53 -10.46
C ALA A 101 -13.42 26.06 -9.42
N SER A 102 -12.98 26.96 -8.54
CA SER A 102 -11.95 26.66 -7.55
C SER A 102 -12.33 27.11 -6.14
N ALA A 103 -12.01 26.27 -5.14
CA ALA A 103 -12.08 26.64 -3.73
C ALA A 103 -11.00 27.67 -3.32
N GLY A 104 -10.04 27.97 -4.19
CA GLY A 104 -9.03 29.02 -3.96
C GLY A 104 -8.19 28.74 -2.72
N SER A 105 -8.10 29.71 -1.80
CA SER A 105 -7.42 29.57 -0.50
C SER A 105 -8.39 29.67 0.69
N ALA A 106 -9.69 29.48 0.44
CA ALA A 106 -10.72 29.59 1.46
C ALA A 106 -10.60 28.49 2.54
N THR A 107 -11.29 28.70 3.66
CA THR A 107 -11.49 27.70 4.71
C THR A 107 -12.89 27.12 4.60
N PHE A 108 -13.01 25.81 4.74
CA PHE A 108 -14.30 25.12 4.77
C PHE A 108 -14.39 24.19 5.97
N ILE A 109 -15.54 24.24 6.64
CA ILE A 109 -15.88 23.37 7.76
C ILE A 109 -17.16 22.63 7.40
N SER A 110 -17.05 21.32 7.23
CA SER A 110 -18.17 20.45 6.88
C SER A 110 -18.67 19.73 8.14
N TYR A 111 -19.86 20.07 8.60
CA TYR A 111 -20.54 19.44 9.73
C TYR A 111 -21.27 18.15 9.31
N PRO A 112 -21.80 17.34 10.25
CA PRO A 112 -22.55 16.14 9.89
C PRO A 112 -23.64 16.40 8.84
N ASP A 113 -23.89 15.41 7.97
CA ASP A 113 -24.84 15.44 6.86
C ASP A 113 -24.56 16.48 5.76
N SER A 114 -23.42 17.18 5.85
CA SER A 114 -23.01 18.13 4.82
C SER A 114 -22.29 17.45 3.65
N ILE A 115 -22.52 17.97 2.45
CA ILE A 115 -21.88 17.50 1.21
C ILE A 115 -21.03 18.60 0.61
N MET A 116 -19.84 18.22 0.18
CA MET A 116 -18.98 19.02 -0.68
C MET A 116 -18.60 18.23 -1.92
N SER A 117 -18.72 18.83 -3.10
CA SER A 117 -18.41 18.15 -4.35
C SER A 117 -17.65 19.01 -5.34
N PHE A 118 -16.60 18.44 -5.92
CA PHE A 118 -15.85 18.96 -7.04
C PHE A 118 -16.10 18.06 -8.26
N SER A 119 -16.43 18.66 -9.39
CA SER A 119 -16.79 17.95 -10.62
C SER A 119 -16.21 18.62 -11.86
N ASN A 120 -16.20 17.90 -12.97
CA ASN A 120 -15.59 18.32 -14.24
C ASN A 120 -14.08 18.60 -14.07
N TRP A 121 -13.63 19.83 -14.22
CA TRP A 121 -12.24 20.27 -14.02
C TRP A 121 -12.08 21.15 -12.77
N ALA A 122 -13.04 21.08 -11.83
CA ALA A 122 -13.02 21.90 -10.63
C ALA A 122 -11.83 21.54 -9.74
N SER A 123 -11.41 22.50 -8.92
CA SER A 123 -10.20 22.40 -8.12
C SER A 123 -10.42 22.81 -6.65
N ALA A 124 -9.87 22.04 -5.71
CA ALA A 124 -9.79 22.47 -4.31
C ALA A 124 -8.70 23.53 -4.05
N GLY A 125 -7.83 23.81 -5.04
CA GLY A 125 -6.79 24.82 -4.95
C GLY A 125 -5.82 24.58 -3.79
N SER A 126 -5.61 25.62 -2.99
CA SER A 126 -4.80 25.63 -1.76
C SER A 126 -5.67 25.84 -0.52
N ALA A 127 -6.96 25.50 -0.59
CA ALA A 127 -7.90 25.70 0.50
C ALA A 127 -7.58 24.80 1.70
N THR A 128 -8.24 25.06 2.82
CA THR A 128 -8.20 24.20 4.01
C THR A 128 -9.58 23.64 4.30
N PHE A 129 -9.68 22.33 4.48
CA PHE A 129 -10.94 21.65 4.79
C PHE A 129 -10.87 20.89 6.10
N THR A 130 -11.88 21.06 6.94
CA THR A 130 -12.13 20.23 8.12
C THR A 130 -13.48 19.54 7.98
N SER A 131 -13.46 18.21 7.95
CA SER A 131 -14.65 17.38 7.78
C SER A 131 -14.98 16.63 9.06
N TYR A 132 -16.12 16.97 9.67
CA TYR A 132 -16.66 16.25 10.83
C TYR A 132 -17.27 14.90 10.40
N PRO A 133 -17.38 13.94 11.33
CA PRO A 133 -18.05 12.67 11.07
C PRO A 133 -19.46 12.85 10.49
N GLY A 134 -19.79 12.07 9.46
CA GLY A 134 -21.06 12.19 8.73
C GLY A 134 -21.05 13.19 7.57
N SER A 135 -19.96 13.95 7.39
CA SER A 135 -19.78 14.77 6.18
C SER A 135 -19.11 13.99 5.04
N ILE A 136 -19.40 14.42 3.81
CA ILE A 136 -18.84 13.83 2.59
C ILE A 136 -18.19 14.92 1.74
N MET A 137 -16.91 14.73 1.42
CA MET A 137 -16.20 15.44 0.36
C MET A 137 -16.02 14.50 -0.84
N SER A 138 -16.30 14.98 -2.05
CA SER A 138 -16.17 14.18 -3.27
C SER A 138 -15.47 14.93 -4.40
N PHE A 139 -14.63 14.23 -5.15
CA PHE A 139 -14.00 14.65 -6.38
C PHE A 139 -14.39 13.66 -7.48
N SER A 140 -14.94 14.18 -8.58
CA SER A 140 -15.45 13.39 -9.71
C SER A 140 -14.94 13.92 -11.05
N ASN A 141 -15.15 13.15 -12.12
CA ASN A 141 -14.64 13.47 -13.47
C ASN A 141 -13.13 13.72 -13.45
N SER A 142 -12.64 14.88 -13.90
CA SER A 142 -11.23 15.25 -13.96
C SER A 142 -10.86 16.33 -12.92
N SER A 143 -11.62 16.42 -11.82
CA SER A 143 -11.38 17.39 -10.75
C SER A 143 -10.11 17.07 -9.96
N THR A 144 -9.55 18.08 -9.31
CA THR A 144 -8.25 17.99 -8.63
C THR A 144 -8.28 18.59 -7.23
N ALA A 145 -7.59 17.95 -6.29
CA ALA A 145 -7.35 18.50 -4.97
C ALA A 145 -6.20 19.53 -4.95
N GLU A 146 -5.39 19.60 -6.02
CA GLU A 146 -4.21 20.46 -6.15
C GLU A 146 -3.25 20.38 -4.95
N SER A 147 -3.20 21.41 -4.09
CA SER A 147 -2.28 21.54 -2.95
C SER A 147 -3.05 21.77 -1.64
N VAL A 148 -4.29 21.27 -1.59
CA VAL A 148 -5.20 21.43 -0.46
C VAL A 148 -4.68 20.75 0.81
N ASN A 149 -5.04 21.30 1.96
CA ASN A 149 -4.92 20.64 3.27
C ASN A 149 -6.29 20.14 3.74
N VAL A 150 -6.47 18.83 3.90
CA VAL A 150 -7.72 18.22 4.34
C VAL A 150 -7.53 17.44 5.63
N THR A 151 -8.38 17.71 6.62
CA THR A 151 -8.48 16.92 7.85
C THR A 151 -9.84 16.26 7.94
N LEU A 152 -9.86 14.92 7.90
CA LEU A 152 -11.03 14.11 8.21
C LEU A 152 -10.99 13.77 9.70
N LEU A 153 -11.94 14.30 10.47
CA LEU A 153 -11.94 14.18 11.92
C LEU A 153 -12.34 12.79 12.40
N ARG A 154 -11.93 12.48 13.63
CA ARG A 154 -12.24 11.21 14.29
C ARG A 154 -13.73 11.00 14.43
N ARG A 155 -14.18 9.75 14.26
CA ARG A 155 -15.55 9.35 14.52
C ARG A 155 -15.85 9.38 16.02
N ASN A 156 -16.97 9.98 16.44
CA ASN A 156 -17.43 9.90 17.83
C ASN A 156 -18.04 8.51 18.13
N GLY A 157 -17.19 7.54 18.49
CA GLY A 157 -17.60 6.21 18.95
C GLY A 157 -17.92 5.18 17.84
N PRO A 158 -18.32 3.94 18.19
CA PRO A 158 -18.35 2.80 17.27
C PRO A 158 -19.46 2.81 16.19
N LYS A 159 -20.48 3.66 16.30
CA LYS A 159 -21.72 3.60 15.49
C LYS A 159 -22.01 4.84 14.62
N GLY A 160 -21.15 5.86 14.63
CA GLY A 160 -21.34 7.07 13.81
C GLY A 160 -20.93 6.88 12.34
N ALA A 161 -21.49 7.68 11.44
CA ALA A 161 -21.00 7.78 10.05
C ALA A 161 -19.59 8.39 10.02
N ALA A 162 -18.74 7.91 9.13
CA ALA A 162 -17.37 8.41 8.96
C ALA A 162 -17.34 9.82 8.37
N ALA A 163 -16.28 10.59 8.63
CA ALA A 163 -15.89 11.69 7.75
C ALA A 163 -15.25 11.08 6.49
N GLN A 164 -15.71 11.47 5.30
CA GLN A 164 -15.34 10.81 4.06
C GLN A 164 -14.76 11.79 3.03
N ALA A 165 -13.68 11.39 2.38
CA ALA A 165 -13.21 11.99 1.13
C ALA A 165 -13.15 10.92 0.03
N LEU A 166 -13.81 11.18 -1.10
CA LEU A 166 -13.98 10.21 -2.19
C LEU A 166 -13.44 10.79 -3.51
N PHE A 167 -12.55 10.06 -4.16
CA PHE A 167 -12.09 10.34 -5.52
C PHE A 167 -12.62 9.27 -6.47
N VAL A 168 -13.38 9.69 -7.49
CA VAL A 168 -13.98 8.81 -8.50
C VAL A 168 -13.65 9.28 -9.92
N ASN A 169 -13.95 8.44 -10.91
CA ASN A 169 -13.58 8.64 -12.32
C ASN A 169 -12.07 8.91 -12.47
N SER A 170 -11.66 9.98 -13.17
CA SER A 170 -10.27 10.35 -13.42
C SER A 170 -9.78 11.49 -12.51
N SER A 171 -10.38 11.66 -11.33
CA SER A 171 -10.02 12.74 -10.41
C SER A 171 -8.67 12.50 -9.74
N SER A 172 -8.02 13.55 -9.22
CA SER A 172 -6.68 13.43 -8.64
C SER A 172 -6.51 14.19 -7.33
N ALA A 173 -5.83 13.58 -6.36
CA ALA A 173 -5.36 14.29 -5.17
C ALA A 173 -4.13 15.17 -5.43
N ALA A 174 -3.52 15.10 -6.62
CA ALA A 174 -2.38 15.92 -7.02
C ALA A 174 -1.27 15.97 -5.95
N ASN A 175 -0.99 17.12 -5.34
CA ASN A 175 0.04 17.33 -4.30
C ASN A 175 -0.57 17.59 -2.92
N ALA A 176 -1.81 17.18 -2.69
CA ALA A 176 -2.55 17.48 -1.47
C ALA A 176 -1.94 16.81 -0.21
N LEU A 177 -2.30 17.34 0.96
CA LEU A 177 -2.10 16.71 2.25
C LEU A 177 -3.46 16.28 2.83
N PHE A 178 -3.62 14.97 3.05
CA PHE A 178 -4.78 14.44 3.76
C PHE A 178 -4.37 13.84 5.10
N THR A 179 -5.07 14.25 6.16
CA THR A 179 -5.02 13.59 7.47
C THR A 179 -6.32 12.84 7.71
N ILE A 180 -6.25 11.51 7.73
CA ILE A 180 -7.36 10.58 7.90
C ILE A 180 -7.31 10.04 9.33
N ASN A 181 -8.13 10.58 10.23
CA ASN A 181 -8.13 10.15 11.62
C ASN A 181 -8.97 8.88 11.87
N GLY A 182 -8.86 8.31 13.08
CA GLY A 182 -9.63 7.13 13.50
C GLY A 182 -11.10 7.13 13.10
N GLY A 183 -11.54 6.12 12.35
CA GLY A 183 -12.89 5.96 11.85
C GLY A 183 -13.25 6.84 10.64
N ALA A 184 -12.31 7.61 10.09
CA ALA A 184 -12.48 8.35 8.84
C ALA A 184 -12.04 7.51 7.62
N LEU A 185 -12.51 7.91 6.43
CA LEU A 185 -12.23 7.21 5.17
C LEU A 185 -11.78 8.17 4.08
N LEU A 186 -10.65 7.87 3.47
CA LEU A 186 -10.25 8.37 2.16
C LEU A 186 -10.29 7.22 1.16
N GLN A 187 -11.01 7.37 0.04
CA GLN A 187 -11.09 6.34 -0.98
C GLN A 187 -10.85 6.89 -2.38
N PHE A 188 -10.00 6.19 -3.14
CA PHE A 188 -9.82 6.33 -4.57
C PHE A 188 -10.51 5.16 -5.29
N SER A 189 -11.24 5.45 -6.36
CA SER A 189 -11.99 4.47 -7.15
C SER A 189 -11.94 4.78 -8.65
N ASN A 190 -12.39 3.85 -9.48
CA ASN A 190 -12.29 3.94 -10.95
C ASN A 190 -10.85 4.15 -11.42
N THR A 191 -10.53 5.25 -12.09
CA THR A 191 -9.19 5.57 -12.63
C THR A 191 -8.60 6.80 -11.93
N SER A 192 -9.00 7.07 -10.70
CA SER A 192 -8.55 8.24 -9.94
C SER A 192 -7.13 8.02 -9.42
N SER A 193 -6.45 9.10 -9.05
CA SER A 193 -5.06 9.02 -8.60
C SER A 193 -4.75 9.81 -7.34
N ALA A 194 -3.83 9.28 -6.52
CA ALA A 194 -3.27 10.04 -5.39
C ALA A 194 -2.19 11.06 -5.83
N GLY A 195 -1.69 11.00 -7.06
CA GLY A 195 -0.67 11.93 -7.54
C GLY A 195 0.63 11.84 -6.71
N ALA A 196 1.16 12.99 -6.32
CA ALA A 196 2.30 13.13 -5.41
C ALA A 196 1.86 13.59 -4.00
N SER A 197 0.62 13.27 -3.61
CA SER A 197 0.08 13.66 -2.31
C SER A 197 0.79 12.99 -1.13
N THR A 198 0.57 13.55 0.06
CA THR A 198 0.91 12.91 1.33
C THR A 198 -0.38 12.51 2.04
N LEU A 199 -0.55 11.21 2.29
CA LEU A 199 -1.74 10.64 2.92
C LEU A 199 -1.35 10.07 4.29
N ILE A 200 -1.84 10.68 5.37
CA ILE A 200 -1.55 10.29 6.75
C ILE A 200 -2.77 9.62 7.36
N THR A 201 -2.70 8.31 7.53
CA THR A 201 -3.76 7.44 8.03
C THR A 201 -3.49 7.09 9.48
N ASN A 202 -4.24 7.72 10.40
CA ASN A 202 -4.06 7.53 11.83
C ASN A 202 -4.95 6.41 12.40
N GLY A 203 -4.47 5.80 13.47
CA GLY A 203 -5.29 4.91 14.28
C GLY A 203 -6.41 5.61 15.06
N GLY A 204 -7.39 4.83 15.49
CA GLY A 204 -8.46 5.24 16.39
C GLY A 204 -8.07 5.19 17.87
N VAL A 205 -8.94 5.75 18.72
CA VAL A 205 -8.84 5.67 20.19
C VAL A 205 -10.15 5.15 20.78
N GLY A 206 -10.12 4.53 21.96
CA GLY A 206 -11.32 4.28 22.76
C GLY A 206 -12.45 3.49 22.08
N GLY A 207 -12.13 2.54 21.19
CA GLY A 207 -13.11 1.74 20.43
C GLY A 207 -13.56 2.35 19.10
N GLU A 208 -12.96 3.46 18.69
CA GLU A 208 -13.02 3.94 17.30
C GLU A 208 -12.36 2.92 16.37
N GLY A 209 -12.86 2.84 15.13
CA GLY A 209 -12.22 2.01 14.10
C GLY A 209 -10.95 2.67 13.56
N PRO A 210 -10.28 2.04 12.60
CA PRO A 210 -9.09 2.58 11.99
C PRO A 210 -9.41 3.80 11.13
N GLY A 211 -8.46 4.71 10.98
CA GLY A 211 -8.45 5.56 9.78
C GLY A 211 -8.16 4.67 8.57
N LEU A 212 -8.88 4.89 7.47
CA LEU A 212 -8.78 4.06 6.26
C LEU A 212 -8.39 4.88 5.05
N THR A 213 -7.34 4.43 4.35
CA THR A 213 -7.00 4.90 3.01
C THR A 213 -7.12 3.72 2.05
N VAL A 214 -8.02 3.84 1.07
CA VAL A 214 -8.40 2.72 0.20
C VAL A 214 -8.22 3.08 -1.26
N PHE A 215 -7.44 2.27 -1.98
CA PHE A 215 -7.35 2.28 -3.44
C PHE A 215 -8.12 1.08 -4.00
N ALA A 216 -9.13 1.36 -4.82
CA ALA A 216 -10.02 0.37 -5.42
C ALA A 216 -10.21 0.59 -6.93
N GLY A 217 -10.83 -0.35 -7.62
CA GLY A 217 -10.99 -0.31 -9.08
C GLY A 217 -9.63 -0.36 -9.80
N ASN A 218 -9.37 0.62 -10.66
CA ASN A 218 -8.11 0.81 -11.39
C ASN A 218 -7.40 2.12 -10.94
N SER A 219 -7.58 2.51 -9.66
CA SER A 219 -6.99 3.73 -9.13
C SER A 219 -5.48 3.57 -8.91
N ALA A 220 -4.75 4.68 -8.88
CA ALA A 220 -3.29 4.69 -8.84
C ALA A 220 -2.74 5.54 -7.69
N ALA A 221 -1.83 4.98 -6.89
CA ALA A 221 -1.11 5.74 -5.87
C ALA A 221 -0.01 6.64 -6.46
N MET A 222 0.45 6.38 -7.69
CA MET A 222 1.48 7.15 -8.39
C MET A 222 2.76 7.32 -7.55
N THR A 223 3.12 8.54 -7.17
CA THR A 223 4.32 8.84 -6.37
C THR A 223 3.96 9.31 -4.97
N ALA A 224 2.76 8.99 -4.48
CA ALA A 224 2.28 9.47 -3.19
C ALA A 224 3.13 8.91 -2.03
N THR A 225 3.17 9.67 -0.93
CA THR A 225 3.66 9.18 0.36
C THR A 225 2.48 8.71 1.18
N LEU A 226 2.43 7.42 1.48
CA LEU A 226 1.36 6.77 2.22
C LEU A 226 1.86 6.42 3.62
N ILE A 227 1.20 6.92 4.67
CA ILE A 227 1.64 6.72 6.06
C ILE A 227 0.50 6.10 6.86
N ALA A 228 0.72 4.93 7.44
CA ALA A 228 -0.20 4.29 8.38
C ALA A 228 0.39 4.28 9.79
N ASN A 229 -0.25 5.00 10.70
CA ASN A 229 0.20 5.14 12.08
C ASN A 229 -0.49 4.12 13.01
N SER A 230 0.21 3.78 14.08
CA SER A 230 -0.23 2.83 15.10
C SER A 230 -1.49 3.27 15.86
N ALA A 231 -2.09 2.32 16.59
CA ALA A 231 -3.09 2.51 17.63
C ALA A 231 -2.83 1.55 18.80
N SER A 232 -3.66 1.62 19.84
CA SER A 232 -3.63 0.67 20.96
C SER A 232 -3.87 -0.78 20.58
N SER A 233 -4.48 -1.05 19.42
CA SER A 233 -4.75 -2.39 18.91
C SER A 233 -4.75 -2.43 17.38
N MET A 234 -4.54 -3.62 16.82
CA MET A 234 -4.41 -3.85 15.38
C MET A 234 -5.70 -3.55 14.59
N ASP A 235 -6.86 -3.77 15.19
CA ASP A 235 -8.17 -3.45 14.60
C ASP A 235 -8.45 -1.95 14.56
N GLN A 236 -7.72 -1.15 15.32
CA GLN A 236 -7.87 0.31 15.39
C GLN A 236 -6.76 1.06 14.67
N ALA A 237 -5.67 0.40 14.31
CA ALA A 237 -4.52 1.07 13.72
C ALA A 237 -4.79 1.54 12.30
N GLY A 238 -4.11 2.61 11.86
CA GLY A 238 -4.26 3.14 10.52
C GLY A 238 -4.00 2.04 9.48
N ARG A 239 -4.83 1.99 8.43
CA ARG A 239 -4.75 0.95 7.41
C ARG A 239 -4.81 1.53 6.00
N ILE A 240 -3.82 1.16 5.21
CA ILE A 240 -3.75 1.40 3.77
C ILE A 240 -4.16 0.11 3.07
N ILE A 241 -5.11 0.18 2.14
CA ILE A 241 -5.65 -0.98 1.42
C ILE A 241 -5.50 -0.77 -0.08
N PHE A 242 -4.92 -1.76 -0.77
CA PHE A 242 -5.03 -1.91 -2.22
C PHE A 242 -5.90 -3.13 -2.53
N ARG A 243 -6.98 -2.92 -3.28
CA ARG A 243 -7.89 -3.98 -3.71
C ARG A 243 -8.26 -3.83 -5.19
N ASP A 244 -8.95 -4.82 -5.73
CA ASP A 244 -9.27 -4.90 -7.16
C ASP A 244 -7.97 -4.80 -8.00
N ASN A 245 -7.91 -3.92 -9.01
CA ASN A 245 -6.72 -3.74 -9.87
C ASN A 245 -5.95 -2.45 -9.54
N ALA A 246 -6.09 -1.90 -8.33
CA ALA A 246 -5.43 -0.66 -7.97
C ALA A 246 -3.90 -0.79 -8.00
N THR A 247 -3.17 0.26 -8.41
CA THR A 247 -1.70 0.22 -8.52
C THR A 247 -1.03 1.08 -7.46
N GLY A 248 0.07 0.59 -6.88
CA GLY A 248 0.92 1.37 -5.99
C GLY A 248 1.99 2.20 -6.71
N ASP A 249 2.30 1.88 -7.97
CA ASP A 249 3.30 2.52 -8.82
C ASP A 249 4.65 2.75 -8.10
N MET A 250 5.03 4.01 -7.91
CA MET A 250 6.29 4.44 -7.27
C MET A 250 6.04 4.98 -5.85
N ALA A 251 4.88 4.73 -5.25
CA ALA A 251 4.53 5.24 -3.94
C ALA A 251 5.51 4.75 -2.85
N SER A 252 5.78 5.64 -1.88
CA SER A 252 6.49 5.29 -0.66
C SER A 252 5.47 4.94 0.42
N VAL A 253 5.51 3.71 0.94
CA VAL A 253 4.59 3.23 1.98
C VAL A 253 5.31 3.14 3.31
N LYS A 254 4.81 3.83 4.32
CA LYS A 254 5.37 3.85 5.67
C LYS A 254 4.33 3.33 6.65
N VAL A 255 4.65 2.24 7.35
CA VAL A 255 3.74 1.62 8.32
C VAL A 255 4.42 1.58 9.68
N PHE A 256 3.71 1.99 10.73
CA PHE A 256 4.30 2.15 12.07
C PHE A 256 3.51 1.42 13.15
N GLY A 257 4.20 0.67 14.02
CA GLY A 257 3.62 -0.10 15.12
C GLY A 257 2.51 -1.05 14.66
N ASN A 258 1.27 -0.82 15.08
CA ASN A 258 0.14 -1.62 14.61
C ASN A 258 -0.41 -1.18 13.23
N GLY A 259 0.08 -0.05 12.69
CA GLY A 259 -0.33 0.47 11.38
C GLY A 259 0.03 -0.50 10.26
N SER A 260 -0.78 -0.54 9.19
CA SER A 260 -0.67 -1.61 8.20
C SER A 260 -0.89 -1.21 6.75
N LEU A 261 -0.23 -1.97 5.88
CA LEU A 261 -0.53 -2.11 4.45
C LEU A 261 -1.23 -3.46 4.25
N ASP A 262 -2.37 -3.47 3.58
CA ASP A 262 -3.14 -4.68 3.27
C ASP A 262 -3.40 -4.77 1.76
N ILE A 263 -2.93 -5.85 1.14
CA ILE A 263 -3.14 -6.15 -0.29
C ILE A 263 -3.92 -7.46 -0.50
N SER A 264 -4.48 -8.03 0.57
CA SER A 264 -5.05 -9.38 0.54
C SER A 264 -6.26 -9.53 -0.40
N GLU A 265 -6.96 -8.42 -0.68
CA GLU A 265 -8.11 -8.29 -1.59
C GLU A 265 -7.72 -7.87 -3.03
N HIS A 266 -6.44 -7.79 -3.36
CA HIS A 266 -5.98 -7.36 -4.69
C HIS A 266 -6.15 -8.45 -5.76
N ALA A 267 -6.39 -8.09 -7.00
CA ALA A 267 -6.47 -9.02 -8.12
C ALA A 267 -5.08 -9.52 -8.55
N ALA A 268 -5.00 -10.61 -9.31
CA ALA A 268 -3.73 -10.99 -9.93
C ALA A 268 -3.24 -9.87 -10.88
N PRO A 269 -1.92 -9.57 -10.96
CA PRO A 269 -0.80 -10.35 -10.43
C PRO A 269 -0.28 -9.91 -9.05
N GLY A 270 -0.94 -8.99 -8.34
CA GLY A 270 -0.47 -8.37 -7.10
C GLY A 270 -0.12 -6.88 -7.28
N VAL A 271 0.48 -6.27 -6.25
CA VAL A 271 0.72 -4.82 -6.16
C VAL A 271 2.21 -4.50 -6.30
N ALA A 272 2.56 -3.48 -7.08
CA ALA A 272 3.90 -2.89 -7.10
C ALA A 272 3.90 -1.55 -6.38
N VAL A 273 4.93 -1.30 -5.56
CA VAL A 273 5.18 -0.04 -4.85
C VAL A 273 6.63 0.41 -5.04
N GLY A 274 6.88 1.71 -4.87
CA GLY A 274 8.22 2.28 -4.88
C GLY A 274 9.06 1.75 -3.72
N SER A 275 8.59 1.94 -2.49
CA SER A 275 9.28 1.48 -1.29
C SER A 275 8.34 1.14 -0.14
N ILE A 276 8.84 0.35 0.82
CA ILE A 276 8.23 0.13 2.13
C ILE A 276 9.20 0.50 3.25
N GLU A 277 8.71 1.12 4.32
CA GLU A 277 9.47 1.63 5.46
C GLU A 277 8.69 1.47 6.77
N GLY A 278 9.41 1.46 7.90
CA GLY A 278 8.84 1.46 9.25
C GLY A 278 8.84 0.09 9.93
N ASP A 279 8.12 0.00 11.04
CA ASP A 279 8.04 -1.14 11.98
C ASP A 279 6.62 -1.72 12.09
N GLY A 280 5.76 -1.39 11.13
CA GLY A 280 4.37 -1.83 11.07
C GLY A 280 4.13 -3.18 10.40
N TYR A 281 2.89 -3.42 9.97
CA TYR A 281 2.48 -4.69 9.36
C TYR A 281 2.26 -4.58 7.85
N VAL A 282 2.61 -5.66 7.14
CA VAL A 282 2.21 -5.88 5.74
C VAL A 282 1.44 -7.19 5.64
N PHE A 283 0.19 -7.11 5.20
CA PHE A 283 -0.68 -8.27 4.98
C PHE A 283 -0.79 -8.58 3.49
N LEU A 284 -0.27 -9.74 3.10
CA LEU A 284 -0.21 -10.16 1.70
C LEU A 284 -1.43 -10.97 1.27
N GLY A 285 -2.11 -11.65 2.20
CA GLY A 285 -3.02 -12.74 1.85
C GLY A 285 -2.29 -13.78 0.98
N GLY A 286 -2.89 -14.11 -0.16
CA GLY A 286 -2.26 -14.91 -1.23
C GLY A 286 -1.72 -14.08 -2.40
N LYS A 287 -1.38 -12.80 -2.19
CA LYS A 287 -1.00 -11.86 -3.26
C LYS A 287 0.50 -11.57 -3.24
N ARG A 288 0.98 -11.06 -4.37
CA ARG A 288 2.39 -10.68 -4.56
C ARG A 288 2.57 -9.19 -4.29
N LEU A 289 3.60 -8.83 -3.52
CA LEU A 289 4.06 -7.46 -3.37
C LEU A 289 5.42 -7.27 -4.07
N ILE A 290 5.49 -6.32 -4.99
CA ILE A 290 6.71 -5.94 -5.72
C ILE A 290 7.22 -4.62 -5.14
N ILE A 291 8.49 -4.57 -4.72
CA ILE A 291 9.08 -3.46 -3.97
C ILE A 291 10.36 -3.01 -4.65
N GLY A 292 10.58 -1.69 -4.71
CA GLY A 292 11.84 -1.09 -5.13
C GLY A 292 11.75 -0.33 -6.46
N GLY A 293 10.55 -0.08 -6.98
CA GLY A 293 10.35 0.65 -8.24
C GLY A 293 10.84 2.10 -8.24
N ASN A 294 11.26 2.64 -7.09
CA ASN A 294 11.83 3.99 -6.95
C ASN A 294 13.35 4.00 -6.69
N ASP A 295 14.01 2.83 -6.78
CA ASP A 295 15.47 2.67 -6.60
C ASP A 295 16.04 3.13 -5.24
N THR A 296 15.19 3.46 -4.27
CA THR A 296 15.65 3.89 -2.94
C THR A 296 16.11 2.70 -2.10
N SER A 297 17.09 2.92 -1.24
CA SER A 297 17.49 1.94 -0.23
C SER A 297 16.75 2.21 1.07
N GLN A 298 16.13 1.17 1.64
CA GLN A 298 15.27 1.28 2.81
C GLN A 298 15.49 0.14 3.80
N THR A 299 15.19 0.41 5.07
CA THR A 299 15.06 -0.61 6.11
C THR A 299 13.60 -0.73 6.49
N PHE A 300 13.11 -1.97 6.45
CA PHE A 300 11.80 -2.35 6.95
C PHE A 300 11.99 -3.27 8.17
N SER A 301 11.61 -2.76 9.34
CA SER A 301 11.69 -3.45 10.63
C SER A 301 10.32 -3.95 11.08
N GLY A 302 9.38 -4.06 10.14
CA GLY A 302 8.02 -4.50 10.39
C GLY A 302 7.78 -5.94 9.95
N HIS A 303 6.60 -6.46 10.32
CA HIS A 303 6.22 -7.84 10.11
C HIS A 303 5.41 -8.04 8.81
N VAL A 304 5.95 -8.84 7.89
CA VAL A 304 5.27 -9.28 6.66
C VAL A 304 4.66 -10.66 6.88
N GLN A 305 3.35 -10.77 6.60
CA GLN A 305 2.59 -12.00 6.84
C GLN A 305 1.49 -12.23 5.80
N ASP A 306 1.00 -13.47 5.75
CA ASP A 306 -0.25 -13.81 5.06
C ASP A 306 -1.47 -13.26 5.84
N GLY A 307 -2.67 -13.50 5.32
CA GLY A 307 -3.90 -12.99 5.92
C GLY A 307 -4.16 -11.51 5.59
N GLY A 308 -4.84 -10.79 6.49
CA GLY A 308 -5.35 -9.45 6.27
C GLY A 308 -6.88 -9.43 6.36
N LEU A 309 -7.53 -8.64 5.50
CA LEU A 309 -8.98 -8.70 5.30
C LEU A 309 -9.45 -10.04 4.72
N GLN A 310 -8.59 -10.75 4.00
CA GLN A 310 -8.79 -12.14 3.57
C GLN A 310 -7.85 -13.08 4.32
N SER A 311 -8.25 -14.34 4.48
CA SER A 311 -7.45 -15.38 5.16
C SER A 311 -6.63 -16.26 4.20
N ASP A 312 -6.40 -15.79 2.97
CA ASP A 312 -5.62 -16.50 1.97
C ASP A 312 -4.15 -16.65 2.42
N LEU A 313 -3.52 -17.74 1.98
CA LEU A 313 -2.10 -18.02 2.16
C LEU A 313 -1.35 -17.92 0.83
N GLY A 314 -0.02 -17.92 0.89
CA GLY A 314 0.87 -17.93 -0.27
C GLY A 314 1.30 -16.53 -0.72
N GLY A 315 1.25 -15.55 0.19
CA GLY A 315 1.74 -14.21 -0.04
C GLY A 315 3.22 -14.24 -0.41
N SER A 316 3.61 -13.53 -1.47
CA SER A 316 4.97 -13.57 -2.02
C SER A 316 5.54 -12.19 -2.24
N LEU A 317 6.87 -12.11 -2.28
CA LEU A 317 7.60 -10.86 -2.43
C LEU A 317 8.48 -10.88 -3.68
N VAL A 318 8.59 -9.72 -4.33
CA VAL A 318 9.58 -9.46 -5.37
C VAL A 318 10.32 -8.17 -5.06
N LYS A 319 11.63 -8.26 -4.88
CA LYS A 319 12.53 -7.10 -4.83
C LYS A 319 13.00 -6.78 -6.24
N THR A 320 12.77 -5.55 -6.69
CA THR A 320 13.24 -4.99 -7.96
C THR A 320 13.95 -3.66 -7.73
N GLY A 321 14.49 -3.05 -8.78
CA GLY A 321 15.26 -1.81 -8.70
C GLY A 321 16.63 -1.98 -8.04
N THR A 322 17.46 -0.97 -8.20
CA THR A 322 18.88 -0.96 -7.84
C THR A 322 19.14 -0.78 -6.33
N GLY A 323 18.16 -0.24 -5.60
CA GLY A 323 18.27 0.02 -4.16
C GLY A 323 18.41 -1.24 -3.30
N THR A 324 18.79 -1.06 -2.04
CA THR A 324 18.86 -2.11 -1.01
C THR A 324 17.59 -2.12 -0.17
N LEU A 325 16.87 -3.24 -0.09
CA LEU A 325 15.82 -3.46 0.90
C LEU A 325 16.39 -4.29 2.05
N VAL A 326 16.34 -3.77 3.28
CA VAL A 326 16.72 -4.51 4.49
C VAL A 326 15.46 -5.00 5.20
N PHE A 327 15.35 -6.31 5.43
CA PHE A 327 14.39 -6.88 6.37
C PHE A 327 15.04 -7.07 7.73
N ALA A 328 14.51 -6.33 8.69
CA ALA A 328 14.99 -6.25 10.06
C ALA A 328 13.94 -6.71 11.09
N ASP A 329 13.02 -7.57 10.65
CA ASP A 329 12.11 -8.37 11.49
C ASP A 329 12.04 -9.82 10.96
N SER A 330 11.59 -10.74 11.80
CA SER A 330 11.14 -12.07 11.40
C SER A 330 9.80 -11.97 10.65
N ASN A 331 9.62 -12.75 9.59
CA ASN A 331 8.45 -12.69 8.72
C ASN A 331 7.75 -14.05 8.61
N THR A 332 6.43 -14.05 8.39
CA THR A 332 5.60 -15.27 8.39
C THR A 332 4.75 -15.46 7.13
N TYR A 333 4.95 -14.66 6.09
CA TYR A 333 4.36 -14.94 4.77
C TYR A 333 4.83 -16.30 4.25
N SER A 334 3.96 -17.03 3.55
CA SER A 334 4.24 -18.43 3.18
C SER A 334 4.62 -18.66 1.71
N GLY A 335 4.48 -17.65 0.85
CA GLY A 335 4.95 -17.72 -0.54
C GLY A 335 6.45 -17.43 -0.67
N GLY A 336 6.94 -17.44 -1.91
CA GLY A 336 8.35 -17.23 -2.22
C GLY A 336 8.82 -15.77 -2.14
N THR A 337 10.14 -15.61 -2.11
CA THR A 337 10.85 -14.33 -2.19
C THR A 337 11.73 -14.32 -3.45
N THR A 338 11.48 -13.41 -4.38
CA THR A 338 12.30 -13.23 -5.58
C THR A 338 13.09 -11.93 -5.48
N ILE A 339 14.39 -11.98 -5.75
CA ILE A 339 15.26 -10.80 -5.88
C ILE A 339 15.61 -10.70 -7.36
N ASP A 340 14.85 -9.87 -8.07
CA ASP A 340 14.99 -9.66 -9.50
C ASP A 340 16.17 -8.72 -9.79
N SER A 341 16.37 -7.70 -8.96
CA SER A 341 17.49 -6.76 -9.05
C SER A 341 17.80 -6.05 -7.72
N GLY A 342 18.99 -5.46 -7.65
CA GLY A 342 19.49 -4.74 -6.47
C GLY A 342 19.85 -5.70 -5.34
N THR A 343 19.70 -5.24 -4.09
CA THR A 343 20.04 -6.04 -2.89
C THR A 343 18.81 -6.25 -2.00
N LEU A 344 18.59 -7.50 -1.58
CA LEU A 344 17.77 -7.82 -0.41
C LEU A 344 18.69 -8.27 0.72
N ARG A 345 18.57 -7.63 1.89
CA ARG A 345 19.41 -7.89 3.06
C ARG A 345 18.54 -8.38 4.20
N ALA A 346 18.75 -9.61 4.65
CA ALA A 346 18.10 -10.21 5.80
C ALA A 346 18.99 -10.01 7.04
N SER A 347 18.51 -9.25 8.03
CA SER A 347 19.29 -8.93 9.24
C SER A 347 18.81 -9.64 10.51
N LEU A 348 17.79 -10.48 10.42
CA LEU A 348 17.28 -11.30 11.53
C LEU A 348 16.88 -12.70 11.06
N ASP A 349 16.84 -13.63 12.03
CA ASP A 349 16.35 -14.98 11.81
C ASP A 349 14.87 -14.93 11.31
N HIS A 350 14.54 -15.82 10.38
CA HIS A 350 13.27 -15.94 9.68
C HIS A 350 12.84 -14.70 8.87
N ALA A 351 13.77 -13.84 8.49
CA ALA A 351 13.45 -12.65 7.70
C ALA A 351 12.89 -12.95 6.29
N LEU A 352 13.13 -14.13 5.69
CA LEU A 352 12.74 -14.43 4.31
C LEU A 352 11.51 -15.33 4.13
N GLY A 353 10.75 -15.56 5.21
CA GLY A 353 9.47 -16.27 5.18
C GLY A 353 9.50 -17.60 4.41
N GLY A 354 8.35 -17.97 3.86
CA GLY A 354 8.15 -19.08 2.93
C GLY A 354 7.77 -20.40 3.60
N SER A 355 6.91 -21.17 2.90
CA SER A 355 6.58 -22.55 3.21
C SER A 355 6.62 -23.41 1.94
N PRO A 356 6.96 -24.71 2.03
CA PRO A 356 6.92 -25.62 0.89
C PRO A 356 5.53 -25.71 0.28
N GLN A 357 4.51 -25.78 1.15
CA GLN A 357 3.12 -26.05 0.75
C GLN A 357 2.58 -25.00 -0.21
N ASN A 358 3.14 -23.78 -0.18
CA ASN A 358 2.72 -22.66 -1.01
C ASN A 358 3.79 -22.27 -2.05
N GLY A 359 4.70 -23.19 -2.40
CA GLY A 359 5.70 -22.98 -3.43
C GLY A 359 6.78 -21.97 -3.03
N GLY A 360 7.13 -21.89 -1.74
CA GLY A 360 8.16 -21.00 -1.22
C GLY A 360 9.54 -21.34 -1.75
N TYR A 361 10.09 -20.44 -2.58
CA TYR A 361 11.49 -20.41 -3.01
C TYR A 361 12.09 -19.05 -2.65
N VAL A 362 13.38 -19.02 -2.34
CA VAL A 362 14.18 -17.78 -2.44
C VAL A 362 14.90 -17.83 -3.77
N SER A 363 14.60 -16.89 -4.68
CA SER A 363 15.20 -16.82 -6.01
C SER A 363 16.07 -15.58 -6.15
N VAL A 364 17.33 -15.75 -6.54
CA VAL A 364 18.26 -14.64 -6.78
C VAL A 364 18.56 -14.55 -8.27
N GLY A 365 18.10 -13.49 -8.91
CA GLY A 365 18.29 -13.22 -10.34
C GLY A 365 19.74 -12.90 -10.70
N PRO A 366 20.05 -12.80 -12.01
CA PRO A 366 21.37 -12.35 -12.46
C PRO A 366 21.61 -10.91 -11.96
N ASP A 367 22.84 -10.62 -11.52
CA ASP A 367 23.27 -9.32 -10.98
C ASP A 367 22.50 -8.86 -9.71
N ALA A 368 21.60 -9.68 -9.18
CA ALA A 368 20.94 -9.45 -7.91
C ALA A 368 21.78 -9.99 -6.74
N THR A 369 21.62 -9.37 -5.58
CA THR A 369 22.34 -9.73 -4.36
C THR A 369 21.38 -10.10 -3.24
N LEU A 370 21.55 -11.30 -2.68
CA LEU A 370 21.04 -11.64 -1.36
C LEU A 370 22.15 -11.43 -0.34
N THR A 371 21.87 -10.73 0.75
CA THR A 371 22.80 -10.63 1.90
C THR A 371 22.14 -11.17 3.15
N LEU A 372 22.78 -12.14 3.78
CA LEU A 372 22.41 -12.68 5.08
C LEU A 372 23.44 -12.17 6.09
N ASP A 373 23.04 -11.33 7.02
CA ASP A 373 23.94 -10.72 8.00
C ASP A 373 24.35 -11.70 9.12
N SER A 374 24.88 -11.21 10.24
CA SER A 374 25.07 -11.96 11.47
C SER A 374 23.82 -11.94 12.35
N GLY A 375 23.27 -13.12 12.61
CA GLY A 375 22.01 -13.34 13.35
C GLY A 375 22.26 -14.14 14.61
N ALA A 376 21.21 -14.37 15.40
CA ALA A 376 21.36 -15.13 16.65
C ALA A 376 21.59 -16.62 16.36
N THR A 377 20.87 -17.17 15.38
CA THR A 377 20.95 -18.59 15.01
C THR A 377 21.37 -18.84 13.56
N ASN A 378 21.44 -17.78 12.74
CA ASN A 378 21.70 -17.83 11.30
C ASN A 378 20.63 -18.64 10.53
N ASP A 379 19.35 -18.55 10.94
CA ASP A 379 18.21 -19.24 10.30
C ASP A 379 17.37 -18.23 9.53
N TYR A 380 17.85 -17.72 8.39
CA TYR A 380 17.20 -16.63 7.65
C TYR A 380 16.16 -17.14 6.66
N ILE A 381 16.52 -18.20 5.94
CA ILE A 381 15.67 -18.89 4.98
C ILE A 381 15.04 -20.05 5.71
N ALA A 382 13.71 -20.18 5.68
CA ALA A 382 13.05 -21.27 6.37
C ALA A 382 13.59 -22.63 5.92
N ASN A 383 13.84 -23.54 6.88
CA ASN A 383 14.38 -24.90 6.67
C ASN A 383 13.74 -25.72 5.54
N ALA A 384 12.50 -25.42 5.19
CA ALA A 384 11.71 -26.15 4.22
C ALA A 384 11.66 -25.43 2.84
N VAL A 385 12.26 -24.25 2.72
CA VAL A 385 12.35 -23.45 1.49
C VAL A 385 13.63 -23.83 0.72
N SER A 386 13.57 -23.74 -0.61
CA SER A 386 14.73 -23.97 -1.47
C SER A 386 15.34 -22.64 -1.92
N LEU A 387 16.66 -22.59 -2.04
CA LEU A 387 17.40 -21.44 -2.57
C LEU A 387 17.73 -21.69 -4.04
N CYS A 388 17.23 -20.84 -4.93
CA CYS A 388 17.53 -20.84 -6.35
C CYS A 388 18.48 -19.67 -6.67
N VAL A 389 19.65 -19.99 -7.19
CA VAL A 389 20.66 -19.03 -7.63
C VAL A 389 21.00 -19.29 -9.09
N VAL A 390 21.32 -18.23 -9.82
CA VAL A 390 21.77 -18.32 -11.22
C VAL A 390 23.18 -17.77 -11.38
N THR A 391 23.84 -18.12 -12.48
CA THR A 391 25.10 -17.51 -12.86
C THR A 391 24.95 -15.99 -12.95
N GLY A 392 25.83 -15.26 -12.25
CA GLY A 392 25.80 -13.79 -12.13
C GLY A 392 25.12 -13.29 -10.84
N SER A 393 24.40 -14.13 -10.10
CA SER A 393 23.88 -13.77 -8.77
C SER A 393 24.98 -13.71 -7.71
N THR A 394 24.76 -12.94 -6.65
CA THR A 394 25.61 -12.93 -5.45
C THR A 394 24.79 -13.25 -4.21
N VAL A 395 25.29 -14.15 -3.37
CA VAL A 395 24.76 -14.45 -2.04
C VAL A 395 25.86 -14.24 -1.01
N ASN A 396 25.76 -13.12 -0.28
CA ASN A 396 26.69 -12.76 0.79
C ASN A 396 26.26 -13.43 2.10
N LEU A 397 27.09 -14.32 2.62
CA LEU A 397 26.91 -15.03 3.88
C LEU A 397 27.76 -14.34 4.95
N ASN A 398 27.29 -13.21 5.47
CA ASN A 398 28.01 -12.34 6.41
C ASN A 398 27.86 -12.80 7.88
N PHE A 399 27.90 -14.11 8.10
CA PHE A 399 27.84 -14.73 9.43
C PHE A 399 28.92 -15.81 9.58
N SER A 400 29.11 -16.27 10.81
CA SER A 400 29.92 -17.44 11.12
C SER A 400 29.17 -18.32 12.12
N GLY A 401 29.66 -19.53 12.35
CA GLY A 401 28.99 -20.48 13.25
C GLY A 401 28.08 -21.44 12.48
N ASN A 402 26.88 -21.68 13.02
CA ASN A 402 25.96 -22.65 12.42
C ASN A 402 25.56 -22.22 11.00
N PRO A 403 25.51 -23.17 10.05
CA PRO A 403 25.05 -22.89 8.70
C PRO A 403 23.54 -22.61 8.69
N ASP A 404 23.10 -21.73 7.80
CA ASP A 404 21.67 -21.59 7.50
C ASP A 404 21.19 -22.84 6.77
N ARG A 405 20.06 -23.40 7.18
CA ARG A 405 19.59 -24.71 6.76
C ARG A 405 18.43 -24.53 5.80
N LEU A 406 18.48 -25.23 4.68
CA LEU A 406 17.44 -25.16 3.66
C LEU A 406 17.06 -26.54 3.12
N ARG A 407 15.98 -26.59 2.34
CA ARG A 407 15.49 -27.81 1.68
C ARG A 407 16.47 -28.27 0.61
N SER A 408 16.64 -27.46 -0.43
CA SER A 408 17.57 -27.72 -1.53
C SER A 408 18.20 -26.44 -2.07
N LEU A 409 19.43 -26.57 -2.57
CA LEU A 409 20.12 -25.53 -3.33
C LEU A 409 20.00 -25.86 -4.81
N ILE A 410 19.57 -24.90 -5.62
CA ILE A 410 19.42 -25.03 -7.06
C ILE A 410 20.31 -23.98 -7.72
N LEU A 411 21.22 -24.42 -8.58
CA LEU A 411 22.10 -23.54 -9.36
C LEU A 411 21.78 -23.71 -10.85
N ASP A 412 21.39 -22.62 -11.51
CA ASP A 412 21.04 -22.62 -12.94
C ASP A 412 20.02 -23.72 -13.31
N GLY A 413 19.03 -23.91 -12.45
CA GLY A 413 18.00 -24.93 -12.59
C GLY A 413 18.44 -26.35 -12.20
N VAL A 414 19.69 -26.55 -11.79
CA VAL A 414 20.24 -27.85 -11.38
C VAL A 414 20.29 -27.98 -9.86
N THR A 415 19.52 -28.93 -9.33
CA THR A 415 19.52 -29.27 -7.89
C THR A 415 20.87 -29.84 -7.45
N GLN A 416 21.53 -29.12 -6.56
CA GLN A 416 22.82 -29.51 -5.99
C GLN A 416 22.69 -30.67 -4.99
N PRO A 417 23.70 -31.54 -4.85
CA PRO A 417 23.70 -32.60 -3.84
C PRO A 417 23.56 -32.06 -2.41
N PRO A 418 23.01 -32.81 -1.44
CA PRO A 418 23.05 -32.42 -0.04
C PRO A 418 24.48 -32.19 0.44
N GLY A 419 24.70 -31.13 1.22
CA GLY A 419 26.04 -30.72 1.62
C GLY A 419 26.11 -29.32 2.21
N LEU A 420 27.29 -29.00 2.74
CA LEU A 420 27.64 -27.64 3.16
C LEU A 420 28.21 -26.87 1.97
N TYR A 421 27.65 -25.69 1.72
CA TYR A 421 28.00 -24.78 0.65
C TYR A 421 28.44 -23.42 1.19
N GLY A 422 29.32 -22.73 0.47
CA GLY A 422 29.68 -21.35 0.79
C GLY A 422 30.71 -20.77 -0.16
N GLY A 423 31.24 -19.59 0.19
CA GLY A 423 32.25 -18.91 -0.62
C GLY A 423 33.68 -19.40 -0.38
N ALA A 424 34.64 -18.84 -1.11
CA ALA A 424 36.05 -19.23 -1.05
C ALA A 424 36.67 -19.17 0.37
N VAL A 425 36.15 -18.29 1.22
CA VAL A 425 36.65 -18.03 2.58
C VAL A 425 35.82 -18.69 3.69
N SER A 426 34.76 -19.44 3.35
CA SER A 426 33.84 -20.03 4.35
C SER A 426 34.34 -21.34 4.97
N GLY A 427 35.32 -21.98 4.34
CA GLY A 427 35.74 -23.34 4.70
C GLY A 427 34.72 -24.45 4.36
N ALA A 428 33.65 -24.13 3.62
CA ALA A 428 32.71 -25.14 3.14
C ALA A 428 33.40 -26.10 2.14
N PRO A 429 33.08 -27.41 2.16
CA PRO A 429 33.62 -28.38 1.21
C PRO A 429 33.14 -28.13 -0.22
N ASN A 430 31.92 -27.61 -0.39
CA ASN A 430 31.37 -27.27 -1.70
C ASN A 430 31.40 -25.75 -1.88
N GLN A 431 32.41 -25.23 -2.57
CA GLN A 431 32.54 -23.80 -2.82
C GLN A 431 31.89 -23.44 -4.16
N LEU A 432 31.01 -22.44 -4.14
CA LEU A 432 30.38 -21.90 -5.35
C LEU A 432 30.73 -20.41 -5.52
N PRO A 433 30.98 -19.95 -6.77
CA PRO A 433 31.33 -18.55 -7.02
C PRO A 433 30.20 -17.56 -6.70
N GLN A 434 28.95 -18.03 -6.65
CA GLN A 434 27.78 -17.23 -6.25
C GLN A 434 27.80 -16.90 -4.75
N PHE A 435 28.56 -17.63 -3.93
CA PHE A 435 28.64 -17.39 -2.49
C PHE A 435 29.86 -16.56 -2.12
N ALA A 436 29.66 -15.59 -1.24
CA ALA A 436 30.71 -14.77 -0.64
C ALA A 436 30.58 -14.73 0.90
N GLY A 437 31.64 -14.30 1.57
CA GLY A 437 31.67 -14.20 3.04
C GLY A 437 32.05 -15.52 3.74
N PRO A 438 32.20 -15.45 5.08
CA PRO A 438 32.65 -16.59 5.90
C PRO A 438 31.56 -17.61 6.22
N GLY A 439 30.29 -17.30 5.96
CA GLY A 439 29.16 -18.15 6.33
C GLY A 439 28.97 -19.36 5.42
N GLN A 440 28.09 -20.26 5.86
CA GLN A 440 27.79 -21.52 5.18
C GLN A 440 26.28 -21.74 5.08
N ILE A 441 25.86 -22.45 4.03
CA ILE A 441 24.50 -22.95 3.83
C ILE A 441 24.54 -24.48 3.89
N LEU A 442 23.54 -25.08 4.52
CA LEU A 442 23.34 -26.52 4.57
C LEU A 442 22.12 -26.93 3.73
N ALA A 443 22.38 -27.62 2.59
CA ALA A 443 21.36 -28.31 1.82
C ALA A 443 21.10 -29.71 2.41
N THR A 444 19.92 -29.92 2.99
CA THR A 444 19.69 -31.04 3.94
C THR A 444 19.26 -32.36 3.31
N THR A 445 18.43 -32.33 2.25
CA THR A 445 17.79 -33.55 1.75
C THR A 445 17.54 -33.48 0.24
N LYS A 446 17.83 -34.56 -0.48
CA LYS A 446 17.46 -34.75 -1.89
C LYS A 446 16.82 -36.13 -2.06
N ALA A 447 15.67 -36.22 -2.70
CA ALA A 447 15.12 -37.49 -3.19
C ALA A 447 15.14 -37.47 -4.71
N VAL A 448 15.59 -38.58 -5.30
CA VAL A 448 15.53 -38.80 -6.74
C VAL A 448 15.03 -40.20 -7.03
N SER A 449 14.42 -40.36 -8.18
CA SER A 449 14.23 -41.64 -8.82
C SER A 449 15.39 -41.84 -9.80
N ARG A 450 16.16 -42.92 -9.66
CA ARG A 450 17.36 -43.22 -10.45
C ARG A 450 17.16 -44.46 -11.32
N LYS A 451 17.43 -44.37 -12.63
CA LYS A 451 17.49 -45.53 -13.54
C LYS A 451 18.82 -45.57 -14.27
N VAL A 452 19.38 -46.77 -14.43
CA VAL A 452 20.59 -46.99 -15.23
C VAL A 452 20.17 -47.34 -16.66
N HIS A 453 20.61 -46.55 -17.64
CA HIS A 453 20.30 -46.73 -19.06
C HIS A 453 21.44 -47.43 -19.80
N GLY A 454 21.81 -48.64 -19.34
CA GLY A 454 22.92 -49.41 -19.91
C GLY A 454 24.23 -48.61 -19.95
N ALA A 455 24.85 -48.51 -21.13
CA ALA A 455 26.09 -47.75 -21.31
C ALA A 455 25.94 -46.22 -21.18
N ALA A 456 24.70 -45.68 -21.18
CA ALA A 456 24.45 -44.26 -21.01
C ALA A 456 24.53 -43.78 -19.54
N GLY A 457 24.67 -44.70 -18.58
CA GLY A 457 24.85 -44.35 -17.16
C GLY A 457 23.54 -44.15 -16.40
N SER A 458 23.62 -43.52 -15.22
CA SER A 458 22.48 -43.27 -14.33
C SER A 458 21.79 -41.95 -14.65
N PHE A 459 20.46 -41.96 -14.71
CA PHE A 459 19.62 -40.79 -14.90
C PHE A 459 18.67 -40.64 -13.72
N ASP A 460 18.76 -39.47 -13.09
CA ASP A 460 17.97 -39.08 -11.93
C ASP A 460 16.79 -38.20 -12.37
N VAL A 461 15.61 -38.50 -11.84
CA VAL A 461 14.42 -37.64 -11.88
C VAL A 461 14.25 -37.12 -10.45
N ASP A 462 14.31 -35.81 -10.25
CA ASP A 462 14.12 -35.22 -8.93
C ASP A 462 12.69 -35.50 -8.42
N LEU A 463 12.58 -35.99 -7.18
CA LEU A 463 11.31 -36.29 -6.54
C LEU A 463 10.98 -35.22 -5.50
N PRO A 464 9.73 -34.73 -5.44
CA PRO A 464 9.31 -33.82 -4.39
C PRO A 464 9.37 -34.54 -3.03
N LEU A 465 10.08 -33.93 -2.07
CA LEU A 465 10.14 -34.41 -0.68
C LEU A 465 8.88 -34.07 0.15
N THR A 466 8.17 -33.05 -0.30
CA THR A 466 6.88 -32.50 0.15
C THR A 466 6.25 -31.88 -1.12
N ASP A 467 4.94 -31.61 -1.13
CA ASP A 467 4.13 -31.08 -2.27
C ASP A 467 3.36 -32.20 -3.01
N PRO A 468 2.46 -31.90 -3.99
CA PRO A 468 1.71 -32.92 -4.71
C PRO A 468 2.65 -33.97 -5.34
N PRO A 469 2.24 -35.24 -5.42
CA PRO A 469 3.10 -36.31 -5.94
C PRO A 469 3.69 -35.95 -7.30
N GLY A 470 5.02 -35.95 -7.38
CA GLY A 470 5.72 -35.85 -8.66
C GLY A 470 5.38 -37.08 -9.51
N ILE A 471 5.15 -36.89 -10.81
CA ILE A 471 4.90 -38.02 -11.70
C ILE A 471 6.24 -38.74 -11.94
N GLU A 472 6.38 -39.94 -11.39
CA GLU A 472 7.41 -40.89 -11.83
C GLU A 472 6.94 -41.53 -13.14
N CYS A 473 7.32 -40.93 -14.26
CA CYS A 473 6.89 -41.36 -15.59
C CYS A 473 7.46 -42.74 -16.01
N ARG A 474 8.41 -43.32 -15.26
CA ARG A 474 8.96 -44.64 -15.59
C ARG A 474 8.13 -45.74 -14.91
N SER A 475 7.55 -46.61 -15.72
CA SER A 475 6.87 -47.82 -15.25
C SER A 475 7.89 -48.88 -14.78
N GLY A 476 7.52 -49.70 -13.78
CA GLY A 476 8.31 -50.86 -13.33
C GLY A 476 8.69 -50.93 -11.85
N GLY A 477 8.13 -50.09 -10.97
CA GLY A 477 8.47 -50.01 -9.54
C GLY A 477 8.02 -51.18 -8.64
N GLY A 478 7.58 -52.30 -9.21
CA GLY A 478 7.23 -53.51 -8.47
C GLY A 478 8.18 -54.65 -8.83
N SER A 479 8.69 -55.36 -7.81
CA SER A 479 9.46 -56.64 -7.80
C SER A 479 10.54 -56.95 -8.87
N GLY A 480 10.73 -56.10 -9.89
CA GLY A 480 11.61 -56.27 -11.04
C GLY A 480 12.78 -55.29 -11.12
N GLY A 481 12.82 -54.26 -10.26
CA GLY A 481 14.05 -53.50 -9.99
C GLY A 481 14.55 -52.53 -11.07
N ASP A 482 13.67 -52.00 -11.91
CA ASP A 482 14.06 -51.15 -13.05
C ASP A 482 14.54 -49.73 -12.70
N TYR A 483 14.28 -49.25 -11.49
CA TYR A 483 14.76 -47.97 -10.96
C TYR A 483 14.85 -48.00 -9.43
N GLN A 484 15.60 -47.06 -8.85
CA GLN A 484 15.84 -46.92 -7.41
C GLN A 484 15.31 -45.58 -6.92
N LEU A 485 14.63 -45.57 -5.77
CA LEU A 485 14.40 -44.32 -5.03
C LEU A 485 15.64 -44.06 -4.17
N VAL A 486 16.35 -42.97 -4.45
CA VAL A 486 17.55 -42.58 -3.73
C VAL A 486 17.24 -41.34 -2.91
N VAL A 487 17.22 -41.51 -1.59
CA VAL A 487 17.14 -40.40 -0.64
C VAL A 487 18.53 -40.16 -0.08
N THR A 488 19.06 -38.97 -0.30
CA THR A 488 20.37 -38.55 0.19
C THR A 488 20.17 -37.62 1.38
N PHE A 489 20.75 -38.00 2.51
CA PHE A 489 20.74 -37.23 3.75
C PHE A 489 22.09 -36.58 3.96
N PHE A 490 22.09 -35.38 4.54
CA PHE A 490 23.34 -34.70 4.92
C PHE A 490 24.12 -35.46 6.01
N ASN A 491 23.43 -35.92 7.05
CA ASN A 491 24.04 -36.72 8.11
C ASN A 491 23.92 -38.21 7.78
N PRO A 492 24.89 -39.05 8.21
CA PRO A 492 24.71 -40.50 8.20
C PRO A 492 23.42 -40.86 8.94
N VAL A 493 22.54 -41.59 8.27
CA VAL A 493 21.30 -42.09 8.86
C VAL A 493 21.43 -43.59 9.13
N THR A 494 21.01 -44.02 10.33
CA THR A 494 20.84 -45.43 10.65
C THR A 494 19.36 -45.74 10.57
N PHE A 495 18.98 -46.70 9.73
CA PHE A 495 17.59 -47.13 9.59
C PHE A 495 17.44 -48.60 9.96
N THR A 496 16.38 -48.93 10.71
CA THR A 496 16.05 -50.32 11.08
C THR A 496 15.25 -51.01 9.97
N ASN A 497 14.48 -50.25 9.19
CA ASN A 497 13.74 -50.70 8.03
C ASN A 497 13.46 -49.50 7.09
N ALA A 498 13.20 -49.77 5.82
CA ALA A 498 12.68 -48.80 4.85
C ALA A 498 11.46 -49.42 4.15
N ALA A 499 10.37 -48.66 4.04
CA ALA A 499 9.16 -49.09 3.36
C ALA A 499 8.75 -48.03 2.34
N VAL A 500 8.33 -48.48 1.16
CA VAL A 500 7.71 -47.63 0.14
C VAL A 500 6.23 -47.98 0.11
N THR A 501 5.38 -46.99 0.38
CA THR A 501 3.93 -47.12 0.25
C THR A 501 3.53 -46.47 -1.06
N ALA A 502 2.76 -47.16 -1.90
CA ALA A 502 2.20 -46.54 -3.10
C ALA A 502 1.27 -45.38 -2.68
N GLY A 503 1.52 -44.18 -3.22
CA GLY A 503 0.60 -43.04 -3.07
C GLY A 503 -0.67 -43.29 -3.88
N THR A 504 -1.83 -42.85 -3.35
CA THR A 504 -3.13 -42.92 -4.02
C THR A 504 -3.26 -41.93 -5.16
#